data_AF-A0A3B0SQ22-F1
#
_entry.id   AF-A0A3B0SQ22-F1
#
_cell.length_a   1.000
_cell.length_b   1.000
_cell.length_c   1.000
_cell.angle_alpha   90.00
_cell.angle_beta   90.00
_cell.angle_gamma   90.00
#
_symmetry.space_group_name_H-M   'P 1'
#
loop_
_entity.id
_entity.type
_entity.pdbx_description
1 polymer ?
#
loop_
_entity_poly.entity_id
_entity_poly.type
_entity_poly.pdbx_seq_one_letter_code
_entity_poly.pdbx_strand_id
1 'polypeptide(L)'
;MSIRVVVLILSFLFAGVASAAPDLDKIRASIPNIDTAGLKAEMDANENLYLIDVRTVRETNIMGGSIKAKRNIIMPRGWLEFRIEDAVKDKNAPIVVYCGTERRSPLAVQTLIKMGYTNVRNYTGGYEEWIKAGLPITTRDKAPNNFLYSMPIQVSDRVWSAIGETAPSTYENGGHNNNLSFIIGDDAVMVFNGGGSYLLAQSLHIEIKKITDKPVKYLVYENGQGHASLGGSYWKQVGGVEIIAHKDAAEEIRNRKEQILDSAQRRLRDKFFATQMVEPDVTFEDKKVVDLGGIKVELLNLGAAHSPGDIMAWLPATKLVISGDIAFHERLLPVFENSQSGEWIKSWDKFEALGAKIVIPGHGGPTTMPVVRKYTRDYLVYMRGEIGKIIENGGELGDAYKVDQSAYEHLDTFEELALRNAARIFQAMEFE
;
A
#
# COMPACT_ATOMS: atom_id res chain seq x y z
N MET A 1 29.53 64.86 6.41
CA MET A 1 28.38 64.28 5.70
C MET A 1 27.98 62.99 6.41
N SER A 2 26.94 63.04 7.24
CA SER A 2 26.35 61.84 7.87
C SER A 2 24.91 61.72 7.39
N ILE A 3 24.64 60.66 6.63
CA ILE A 3 23.29 60.29 6.20
C ILE A 3 22.65 59.54 7.37
N ARG A 4 21.60 60.12 7.96
CA ARG A 4 20.71 59.43 8.90
C ARG A 4 19.57 58.79 8.10
N VAL A 5 19.52 57.47 8.09
CA VAL A 5 18.38 56.70 7.60
C VAL A 5 17.30 56.73 8.68
N VAL A 6 16.11 57.21 8.34
CA VAL A 6 14.90 57.16 9.18
C VAL A 6 14.26 55.79 8.97
N VAL A 7 14.19 54.97 10.03
CA VAL A 7 13.41 53.72 10.04
C VAL A 7 12.00 54.05 10.52
N LEU A 8 11.03 53.99 9.61
CA LEU A 8 9.60 54.02 9.92
C LEU A 8 9.16 52.61 10.32
N ILE A 9 8.87 52.41 11.60
CA ILE A 9 8.21 51.18 12.09
C ILE A 9 6.71 51.35 11.85
N LEU A 10 6.18 50.73 10.80
CA LEU A 10 4.75 50.51 10.65
C LEU A 10 4.33 49.34 11.54
N SER A 11 3.71 49.65 12.68
CA SER A 11 2.96 48.68 13.48
C SER A 11 1.61 48.38 12.81
N PHE A 12 1.52 47.25 12.12
CA PHE A 12 0.24 46.69 11.69
C PHE A 12 -0.49 46.12 12.92
N LEU A 13 -1.54 46.81 13.38
CA LEU A 13 -2.56 46.18 14.23
C LEU A 13 -3.32 45.17 13.36
N PHE A 14 -3.07 43.89 13.57
CA PHE A 14 -3.98 42.83 13.15
C PHE A 14 -5.22 42.90 14.04
N ALA A 15 -6.32 43.47 13.51
CA ALA A 15 -7.64 43.24 14.06
C ALA A 15 -7.99 41.76 13.80
N GLY A 16 -7.76 40.90 14.79
CA GLY A 16 -8.19 39.52 14.76
C GLY A 16 -9.71 39.44 14.70
N VAL A 17 -10.26 39.01 13.57
CA VAL A 17 -11.64 38.50 13.54
C VAL A 17 -11.61 37.17 14.27
N ALA A 18 -11.98 37.17 15.55
CA ALA A 18 -12.26 35.95 16.28
C ALA A 18 -13.51 35.31 15.66
N SER A 19 -13.33 34.33 14.78
CA SER A 19 -14.40 33.42 14.39
C SER A 19 -14.82 32.65 15.65
N ALA A 20 -16.05 32.90 16.12
CA ALA A 20 -16.60 32.13 17.24
C ALA A 20 -16.66 30.65 16.83
N ALA A 21 -16.16 29.76 17.71
CA ALA A 21 -16.29 28.32 17.48
C ALA A 21 -17.78 27.96 17.30
N PRO A 22 -18.11 27.04 16.38
CA PRO A 22 -19.49 26.66 16.13
C PRO A 22 -20.13 26.07 17.40
N ASP A 23 -21.34 26.53 17.72
CA ASP A 23 -22.15 26.01 18.81
C ASP A 23 -22.68 24.61 18.45
N LEU A 24 -21.95 23.59 18.91
CA LEU A 24 -22.24 22.19 18.61
C LEU A 24 -23.57 21.73 19.23
N ASP A 25 -24.00 22.28 20.37
CA ASP A 25 -25.26 21.89 21.00
C ASP A 25 -26.46 22.31 20.16
N LYS A 26 -26.41 23.56 19.66
CA LYS A 26 -27.41 24.04 18.70
C LYS A 26 -27.43 23.21 17.42
N ILE A 27 -26.26 22.82 16.92
CA ILE A 27 -26.16 22.01 15.70
C ILE A 27 -26.74 20.62 15.92
N ARG A 28 -26.38 19.94 17.02
CA ARG A 28 -26.94 18.63 17.39
C ARG A 28 -28.45 18.65 17.47
N ALA A 29 -29.03 19.69 18.06
CA ALA A 29 -30.49 19.85 18.14
C ALA A 29 -31.16 20.07 16.77
N SER A 30 -30.40 20.49 15.75
CA SER A 30 -30.91 20.81 14.42
C SER A 30 -30.73 19.71 13.37
N ILE A 31 -30.05 18.61 13.70
CA ILE A 31 -29.76 17.51 12.78
C ILE A 31 -30.34 16.19 13.29
N PRO A 32 -30.66 15.25 12.38
CA PRO A 32 -30.99 13.88 12.78
C PRO A 32 -29.80 13.20 13.45
N ASN A 33 -30.04 12.50 14.56
CA ASN A 33 -29.03 11.79 15.34
C ASN A 33 -29.39 10.31 15.49
N ILE A 34 -28.38 9.48 15.72
CA ILE A 34 -28.51 8.07 16.06
C ILE A 34 -27.52 7.73 17.18
N ASP A 35 -27.97 6.93 18.15
CA ASP A 35 -27.13 6.47 19.26
C ASP A 35 -26.44 5.14 18.93
N THR A 36 -25.63 4.64 19.86
CA THR A 36 -24.84 3.42 19.69
C THR A 36 -25.71 2.18 19.43
N ALA A 37 -26.81 2.04 20.17
CA ALA A 37 -27.73 0.92 20.02
C ALA A 37 -28.47 0.97 18.68
N GLY A 38 -28.96 2.16 18.29
CA GLY A 38 -29.62 2.39 17.02
C GLY A 38 -28.70 2.14 15.83
N LEU A 39 -27.47 2.65 15.87
CA LEU A 39 -26.49 2.44 14.81
C LEU A 39 -26.18 0.96 14.64
N LYS A 40 -25.94 0.23 15.74
CA LYS A 40 -25.69 -1.20 15.68
C LYS A 40 -26.89 -1.95 15.07
N ALA A 41 -28.11 -1.68 15.55
CA ALA A 41 -29.31 -2.34 15.05
C ALA A 41 -29.52 -2.08 13.55
N GLU A 42 -29.26 -0.86 13.09
CA GLU A 42 -29.38 -0.52 11.67
C GLU A 42 -28.28 -1.15 10.83
N MET A 43 -27.03 -1.19 11.30
CA MET A 43 -25.95 -1.89 10.61
C MET A 43 -26.23 -3.40 10.44
N ASP A 44 -26.90 -4.00 11.42
CA ASP A 44 -27.30 -5.41 11.38
C ASP A 44 -28.48 -5.65 10.41
N ALA A 45 -29.39 -4.67 10.26
CA ALA A 45 -30.61 -4.79 9.46
C ALA A 45 -30.51 -4.24 8.02
N ASN A 46 -29.62 -3.29 7.76
CA ASN A 46 -29.55 -2.53 6.52
C ASN A 46 -28.15 -2.62 5.89
N GLU A 47 -28.02 -3.53 4.92
CA GLU A 47 -26.75 -3.73 4.21
C GLU A 47 -26.36 -2.58 3.28
N ASN A 48 -27.31 -1.68 2.98
CA ASN A 48 -27.10 -0.52 2.12
C ASN A 48 -26.73 0.76 2.88
N LEU A 49 -26.63 0.72 4.22
CA LEU A 49 -26.17 1.83 5.03
C LEU A 49 -24.73 2.20 4.69
N TYR A 50 -24.52 3.48 4.33
CA TYR A 50 -23.19 4.07 4.23
C TYR A 50 -22.78 4.65 5.57
N LEU A 51 -21.63 4.20 6.07
CA LEU A 51 -21.00 4.77 7.25
C LEU A 51 -19.83 5.64 6.81
N ILE A 52 -19.87 6.94 7.11
CA ILE A 52 -18.85 7.90 6.71
C ILE A 52 -18.02 8.30 7.94
N ASP A 53 -16.75 7.89 7.95
CA ASP A 53 -15.77 8.25 8.97
C ASP A 53 -15.04 9.53 8.57
N VAL A 54 -15.34 10.65 9.22
CA VAL A 54 -14.72 11.94 8.88
C VAL A 54 -13.38 12.21 9.59
N ARG A 55 -12.80 11.18 10.21
CA ARG A 55 -11.42 11.20 10.71
C ARG A 55 -10.42 11.14 9.56
N THR A 56 -9.18 11.57 9.85
CA THR A 56 -8.05 11.31 8.96
C THR A 56 -7.62 9.85 9.03
N VAL A 57 -7.02 9.32 7.97
CA VAL A 57 -6.42 7.97 7.97
C VAL A 57 -5.41 7.81 9.12
N ARG A 58 -4.66 8.87 9.43
CA ARG A 58 -3.74 8.88 10.57
C ARG A 58 -4.47 8.67 11.90
N GLU A 59 -5.59 9.36 12.12
CA GLU A 59 -6.40 9.17 13.33
C GLU A 59 -7.02 7.77 13.38
N THR A 60 -7.55 7.24 12.27
CA THR A 60 -8.06 5.86 12.25
C THR A 60 -6.98 4.86 12.62
N ASN A 61 -5.74 5.06 12.16
CA ASN A 61 -4.63 4.17 12.47
C ASN A 61 -4.20 4.27 13.95
N ILE A 62 -4.06 5.49 14.49
CA ILE A 62 -3.68 5.71 15.89
C ILE A 62 -4.74 5.18 16.87
N MET A 63 -6.02 5.27 16.50
CA MET A 63 -7.12 4.84 17.36
C MET A 63 -7.46 3.34 17.20
N GLY A 64 -6.66 2.58 16.44
CA GLY A 64 -6.84 1.13 16.29
C GLY A 64 -7.86 0.71 15.23
N GLY A 65 -8.37 1.65 14.42
CA GLY A 65 -9.19 1.34 13.25
C GLY A 65 -10.42 2.20 13.08
N SER A 66 -11.41 1.62 12.41
CA SER A 66 -12.72 2.21 12.09
C SER A 66 -13.86 1.30 12.52
N ILE A 67 -15.08 1.81 12.61
CA ILE A 67 -16.25 0.98 12.93
C ILE A 67 -16.39 -0.10 11.83
N LYS A 68 -16.55 -1.36 12.23
CA LYS A 68 -16.72 -2.46 11.27
C LYS A 68 -18.12 -2.42 10.67
N ALA A 69 -18.24 -1.89 9.46
CA ALA A 69 -19.49 -1.89 8.69
C ALA A 69 -19.25 -2.45 7.28
N LYS A 70 -20.31 -2.95 6.63
CA LYS A 70 -20.26 -3.44 5.24
C LYS A 70 -19.81 -2.34 4.26
N ARG A 71 -20.20 -1.09 4.50
CA ARG A 71 -19.81 0.09 3.71
C ARG A 71 -19.32 1.21 4.62
N ASN A 72 -18.13 1.04 5.20
CA ASN A 72 -17.45 2.12 5.91
C ASN A 72 -16.47 2.83 4.97
N ILE A 73 -16.60 4.16 4.85
CA ILE A 73 -15.78 5.01 3.98
C ILE A 73 -15.08 6.05 4.84
N ILE A 74 -13.75 6.06 4.81
CA ILE A 74 -12.96 7.09 5.48
C ILE A 74 -12.85 8.30 4.55
N MET A 75 -13.50 9.39 4.93
CA MET A 75 -13.56 10.63 4.17
C MET A 75 -13.25 11.80 5.10
N PRO A 76 -11.96 12.16 5.26
CA PRO A 76 -11.56 13.18 6.22
C PRO A 76 -12.37 14.47 6.01
N ARG A 77 -12.84 15.10 7.09
CA ARG A 77 -13.82 16.20 7.02
C ARG A 77 -13.54 17.23 5.92
N GLY A 78 -12.29 17.66 5.73
CA GLY A 78 -11.93 18.69 4.75
C GLY A 78 -12.14 18.30 3.27
N TRP A 79 -12.36 17.02 2.98
CA TRP A 79 -12.60 16.50 1.63
C TRP A 79 -14.06 16.16 1.35
N LEU A 80 -14.93 16.27 2.35
CA LEU A 80 -16.32 15.79 2.29
C LEU A 80 -17.09 16.39 1.12
N GLU A 81 -17.08 17.72 1.01
CA GLU A 81 -17.79 18.46 -0.04
C GLU A 81 -17.31 18.10 -1.45
N PHE A 82 -16.06 17.69 -1.59
CA PHE A 82 -15.43 17.40 -2.87
C PHE A 82 -15.59 15.95 -3.31
N ARG A 83 -15.77 15.01 -2.37
CA ARG A 83 -15.68 13.56 -2.64
C ARG A 83 -16.94 12.76 -2.32
N ILE A 84 -17.92 13.35 -1.63
CA ILE A 84 -19.10 12.59 -1.21
C ILE A 84 -19.92 12.07 -2.40
N GLU A 85 -19.99 12.81 -3.50
CA GLU A 85 -20.75 12.40 -4.69
C GLU A 85 -20.06 11.26 -5.45
N ASP A 86 -18.73 11.11 -5.33
CA ASP A 86 -18.01 9.97 -5.89
C ASP A 86 -18.39 8.67 -5.16
N ALA A 87 -18.52 8.77 -3.83
CA ALA A 87 -18.82 7.64 -2.95
C ALA A 87 -20.32 7.29 -2.86
N VAL A 88 -21.18 8.31 -2.78
CA VAL A 88 -22.62 8.18 -2.55
C VAL A 88 -23.38 9.09 -3.51
N LYS A 89 -23.62 8.60 -4.73
CA LYS A 89 -24.32 9.34 -5.79
C LYS A 89 -25.80 9.58 -5.46
N ASP A 90 -26.46 8.61 -4.85
CA ASP A 90 -27.87 8.71 -4.46
C ASP A 90 -28.04 9.58 -3.20
N LYS A 91 -28.68 10.74 -3.37
CA LYS A 91 -28.94 11.70 -2.29
C LYS A 91 -29.92 11.17 -1.22
N ASN A 92 -30.68 10.12 -1.52
CA ASN A 92 -31.59 9.48 -0.56
C ASN A 92 -30.99 8.25 0.12
N ALA A 93 -29.75 7.88 -0.23
CA ALA A 93 -29.08 6.74 0.39
C ALA A 93 -28.98 6.94 1.91
N PRO A 94 -29.16 5.87 2.71
CA PRO A 94 -28.99 5.94 4.15
C PRO A 94 -27.51 6.20 4.49
N ILE A 95 -27.23 7.32 5.15
CA ILE A 95 -25.90 7.74 5.55
C ILE A 95 -25.88 7.98 7.07
N VAL A 96 -24.91 7.37 7.75
CA VAL A 96 -24.53 7.76 9.12
C VAL A 96 -23.10 8.29 9.09
N VAL A 97 -22.88 9.44 9.72
CA VAL A 97 -21.56 10.08 9.80
C VAL A 97 -21.05 10.04 11.23
N TYR A 98 -19.78 9.71 11.40
CA TYR A 98 -19.11 9.71 12.71
C TYR A 98 -17.69 10.28 12.63
N CYS A 99 -17.15 10.64 13.78
CA CYS A 99 -15.74 10.97 13.94
C CYS A 99 -15.22 10.42 15.28
N GLY A 100 -14.02 10.83 15.73
CA GLY A 100 -13.44 10.34 16.98
C GLY A 100 -14.30 10.61 18.22
N THR A 101 -14.57 11.89 18.47
CA THR A 101 -15.24 12.42 19.68
C THR A 101 -16.42 13.33 19.36
N GLU A 102 -17.14 13.03 18.28
CA GLU A 102 -18.36 13.72 17.84
C GLU A 102 -18.24 15.25 17.59
N ARG A 103 -17.03 15.82 17.54
CA ARG A 103 -16.86 17.26 17.24
C ARG A 103 -17.02 17.65 15.77
N ARG A 104 -16.68 16.73 14.85
CA ARG A 104 -16.66 16.99 13.39
C ARG A 104 -17.88 16.44 12.67
N SER A 105 -18.44 15.32 13.16
CA SER A 105 -19.55 14.64 12.50
C SER A 105 -20.84 15.47 12.46
N PRO A 106 -21.22 16.29 13.47
CA PRO A 106 -22.40 17.15 13.37
C PRO A 106 -22.27 18.19 12.25
N LEU A 107 -21.07 18.77 12.11
CA LEU A 107 -20.75 19.73 11.05
C LEU A 107 -20.78 19.07 9.67
N ALA A 108 -20.27 17.84 9.57
CA ALA A 108 -20.34 17.05 8.35
C ALA A 108 -21.79 16.75 7.93
N VAL A 109 -22.63 16.31 8.87
CA VAL A 109 -24.06 16.04 8.60
C VAL A 109 -24.79 17.30 8.13
N GLN A 110 -24.56 18.44 8.80
CA GLN A 110 -25.16 19.70 8.36
C GLN A 110 -24.73 20.07 6.93
N THR A 111 -23.46 19.87 6.59
CA THR A 111 -22.96 20.05 5.22
C THR A 111 -23.68 19.13 4.24
N LEU A 112 -23.80 17.82 4.54
CA LEU A 112 -24.46 16.87 3.64
C LEU A 112 -25.93 17.22 3.40
N ILE A 113 -26.65 17.65 4.44
CA ILE A 113 -28.03 18.15 4.31
C ILE A 113 -28.08 19.37 3.39
N LYS A 114 -27.16 20.33 3.54
CA LYS A 114 -27.05 21.50 2.66
C LYS A 114 -26.71 21.12 1.21
N MET A 115 -25.99 20.02 1.01
CA MET A 115 -25.68 19.43 -0.30
C MET A 115 -26.83 18.56 -0.87
N GLY A 116 -27.99 18.55 -0.21
CA GLY A 116 -29.21 17.89 -0.69
C GLY A 116 -29.36 16.42 -0.30
N TYR A 117 -28.49 15.86 0.54
CA TYR A 117 -28.70 14.51 1.06
C TYR A 117 -29.82 14.51 2.10
N THR A 118 -30.79 13.60 1.95
CA THR A 118 -32.06 13.63 2.69
C THR A 118 -32.11 12.62 3.83
N ASN A 119 -31.31 11.55 3.77
CA ASN A 119 -31.29 10.47 4.76
C ASN A 119 -29.93 10.39 5.48
N VAL A 120 -29.57 11.47 6.18
CA VAL A 120 -28.28 11.59 6.87
C VAL A 120 -28.48 11.73 8.37
N ARG A 121 -27.73 10.96 9.15
CA ARG A 121 -27.74 11.02 10.62
C ARG A 121 -26.32 11.14 11.20
N ASN A 122 -26.19 11.86 12.31
CA ASN A 122 -24.97 11.94 13.09
C ASN A 122 -24.96 10.82 14.14
N TYR A 123 -23.89 10.03 14.19
CA TYR A 123 -23.67 9.08 15.29
C TYR A 123 -23.12 9.82 16.51
N THR A 124 -23.91 9.88 17.58
CA THR A 124 -23.66 10.75 18.75
C THR A 124 -22.53 10.26 19.66
N GLY A 125 -22.26 8.95 19.69
CA GLY A 125 -21.21 8.39 20.55
C GLY A 125 -19.80 8.57 20.00
N GLY A 126 -19.67 8.74 18.67
CA GLY A 126 -18.37 8.74 18.01
C GLY A 126 -17.61 7.40 18.17
N TYR A 127 -16.41 7.36 17.60
CA TYR A 127 -15.59 6.15 17.63
C TYR A 127 -15.16 5.75 19.05
N GLU A 128 -14.88 6.73 19.92
CA GLU A 128 -14.46 6.44 21.30
C GLU A 128 -15.51 5.69 22.11
N GLU A 129 -16.80 6.05 22.00
CA GLU A 129 -17.85 5.31 22.68
C GLU A 129 -18.01 3.90 22.09
N TRP A 130 -17.90 3.77 20.77
CA TRP A 130 -17.99 2.48 20.08
C TRP A 130 -16.96 1.47 20.59
N ILE A 131 -15.69 1.90 20.72
CA ILE A 131 -14.63 1.03 21.25
C ILE A 131 -14.78 0.77 22.76
N LYS A 132 -15.24 1.76 23.54
CA LYS A 132 -15.53 1.58 24.98
C LYS A 132 -16.65 0.57 25.21
N ALA A 133 -17.62 0.50 24.29
CA ALA A 133 -18.68 -0.49 24.28
C ALA A 133 -18.24 -1.89 23.82
N GLY A 134 -16.96 -2.06 23.43
CA GLY A 134 -16.43 -3.34 22.96
C GLY A 134 -17.01 -3.80 21.62
N LEU A 135 -17.54 -2.87 20.83
CA LEU A 135 -18.19 -3.20 19.56
C LEU A 135 -17.17 -3.43 18.42
N PRO A 136 -17.53 -4.21 17.39
CA PRO A 136 -16.59 -4.61 16.34
C PRO A 136 -15.98 -3.42 15.59
N ILE A 137 -14.67 -3.49 15.37
CA ILE A 137 -13.90 -2.54 14.56
C ILE A 137 -13.23 -3.25 13.39
N THR A 138 -12.98 -2.51 12.32
CA THR A 138 -12.06 -2.89 11.25
C THR A 138 -10.72 -2.26 11.58
N THR A 139 -9.75 -3.09 11.96
CA THR A 139 -8.34 -2.68 12.03
C THR A 139 -7.77 -2.72 10.61
N ARG A 140 -6.97 -1.73 10.23
CA ARG A 140 -6.12 -1.87 9.03
C ARG A 140 -5.03 -2.88 9.30
N ASP A 141 -4.28 -2.67 10.40
CA ASP A 141 -3.26 -3.61 10.85
C ASP A 141 -3.89 -4.96 11.26
N LYS A 142 -3.50 -6.04 10.57
CA LYS A 142 -3.99 -7.40 10.83
C LYS A 142 -3.14 -8.10 11.90
N ALA A 143 -2.06 -7.49 12.37
CA ALA A 143 -1.19 -8.00 13.43
C ALA A 143 -0.68 -6.87 14.35
N PRO A 144 -1.57 -6.23 15.13
CA PRO A 144 -1.30 -4.99 15.87
C PRO A 144 -0.22 -5.07 16.97
N ASN A 145 0.21 -6.28 17.33
CA ASN A 145 1.29 -6.52 18.30
C ASN A 145 2.58 -7.01 17.62
N ASN A 146 2.73 -6.74 16.32
CA ASN A 146 3.83 -7.18 15.48
C ASN A 146 4.24 -6.03 14.53
N PHE A 147 5.50 -6.00 14.06
CA PHE A 147 5.88 -5.06 13.00
C PHE A 147 5.38 -5.50 11.62
N LEU A 148 5.08 -6.80 11.45
CA LEU A 148 4.36 -7.31 10.30
C LEU A 148 2.93 -6.73 10.32
N TYR A 149 2.49 -6.13 9.22
CA TYR A 149 1.07 -5.85 8.96
C TYR A 149 0.14 -7.07 9.04
N SER A 150 0.59 -8.27 8.64
CA SER A 150 -0.17 -9.50 8.79
C SER A 150 0.73 -10.69 9.13
N MET A 151 0.19 -11.65 9.88
CA MET A 151 0.93 -12.85 10.26
C MET A 151 1.16 -13.76 9.04
N PRO A 152 2.25 -14.55 9.01
CA PRO A 152 2.47 -15.51 7.95
C PRO A 152 1.31 -16.51 7.83
N ILE A 153 0.80 -16.68 6.61
CA ILE A 153 -0.14 -17.74 6.25
C ILE A 153 0.60 -18.80 5.44
N GLN A 154 0.21 -20.07 5.61
CA GLN A 154 0.68 -21.14 4.76
C GLN A 154 -0.06 -21.07 3.42
N VAL A 155 0.68 -20.87 2.32
CA VAL A 155 0.13 -20.74 0.97
C VAL A 155 0.10 -22.10 0.26
N SER A 156 1.14 -22.91 0.47
CA SER A 156 1.20 -24.29 0.02
C SER A 156 2.01 -25.14 0.99
N ASP A 157 2.17 -26.43 0.70
CA ASP A 157 3.18 -27.22 1.39
C ASP A 157 4.54 -26.50 1.31
N ARG A 158 5.21 -26.37 2.46
CA ARG A 158 6.50 -25.68 2.65
C ARG A 158 6.59 -24.18 2.31
N VAL A 159 5.54 -23.53 1.81
CA VAL A 159 5.59 -22.11 1.39
C VAL A 159 4.64 -21.27 2.23
N TRP A 160 5.18 -20.20 2.80
CA TRP A 160 4.47 -19.27 3.65
C TRP A 160 4.68 -17.84 3.17
N SER A 161 3.74 -16.96 3.49
CA SER A 161 3.85 -15.53 3.18
C SER A 161 3.17 -14.68 4.24
N ALA A 162 3.89 -13.67 4.74
CA ALA A 162 3.29 -12.55 5.45
C ALA A 162 2.89 -11.51 4.40
N ILE A 163 1.58 -11.24 4.30
CA ILE A 163 1.04 -10.37 3.26
C ILE A 163 1.17 -8.91 3.69
N GLY A 164 1.80 -8.09 2.85
CA GLY A 164 1.96 -6.66 3.11
C GLY A 164 0.63 -5.90 3.00
N GLU A 165 0.57 -4.70 3.58
CA GLU A 165 -0.55 -3.81 3.31
C GLU A 165 -0.50 -3.38 1.84
N THR A 166 -1.62 -3.48 1.12
CA THR A 166 -1.80 -3.03 -0.26
C THR A 166 -1.80 -1.49 -0.38
N ALA A 167 -1.00 -0.82 0.43
CA ALA A 167 -0.82 0.63 0.49
C ALA A 167 0.64 1.00 0.19
N PRO A 168 0.99 2.29 0.13
CA PRO A 168 2.39 2.68 0.16
C PRO A 168 3.06 2.23 1.47
N SER A 169 4.37 2.11 1.44
CA SER A 169 5.16 1.98 2.67
C SER A 169 4.90 3.22 3.55
N THR A 170 4.59 3.03 4.84
CA THR A 170 4.27 4.12 5.80
C THR A 170 4.94 3.87 7.15
N TYR A 171 4.79 4.81 8.09
CA TYR A 171 5.19 4.59 9.48
C TYR A 171 4.29 3.53 10.13
N GLU A 172 2.99 3.62 9.87
CA GLU A 172 1.94 2.81 10.48
C GLU A 172 2.13 1.33 10.15
N ASN A 173 2.29 0.97 8.87
CA ASN A 173 2.56 -0.42 8.47
C ASN A 173 4.00 -0.89 8.68
N GLY A 174 4.86 -0.09 9.34
CA GLY A 174 6.25 -0.47 9.62
C GLY A 174 7.11 -0.68 8.37
N GLY A 175 6.62 -0.22 7.22
CA GLY A 175 7.18 -0.48 5.90
C GLY A 175 6.81 -1.83 5.29
N HIS A 176 5.91 -2.60 5.90
CA HIS A 176 5.40 -3.87 5.38
C HIS A 176 4.29 -3.63 4.35
N ASN A 177 4.69 -3.21 3.15
CA ASN A 177 3.76 -3.01 2.05
C ASN A 177 3.86 -4.08 0.96
N ASN A 178 4.97 -4.81 0.86
CA ASN A 178 5.15 -5.94 -0.05
C ASN A 178 5.06 -7.28 0.70
N ASN A 179 4.95 -8.38 -0.03
CA ASN A 179 4.89 -9.72 0.56
C ASN A 179 6.28 -10.19 1.03
N LEU A 180 6.35 -10.67 2.27
CA LEU A 180 7.53 -11.31 2.83
C LEU A 180 7.30 -12.82 2.90
N SER A 181 7.87 -13.53 1.92
CA SER A 181 7.62 -14.96 1.75
C SER A 181 8.81 -15.80 2.22
N PHE A 182 8.55 -17.03 2.65
CA PHE A 182 9.61 -17.96 2.98
C PHE A 182 9.25 -19.40 2.62
N ILE A 183 10.28 -20.16 2.28
CA ILE A 183 10.19 -21.55 1.82
C ILE A 183 11.02 -22.42 2.76
N ILE A 184 10.42 -23.48 3.29
CA ILE A 184 11.03 -24.38 4.26
C ILE A 184 11.44 -25.68 3.58
N GLY A 185 12.75 -25.89 3.43
CA GLY A 185 13.32 -27.18 3.06
C GLY A 185 13.69 -28.04 4.28
N ASP A 186 14.27 -29.20 4.00
CA ASP A 186 14.72 -30.14 5.02
C ASP A 186 16.01 -29.67 5.70
N ASP A 187 16.81 -28.84 5.05
CA ASP A 187 18.12 -28.37 5.54
C ASP A 187 18.14 -26.88 5.92
N ALA A 188 17.26 -26.08 5.30
CA ALA A 188 17.26 -24.63 5.46
C ALA A 188 15.93 -23.96 5.11
N VAL A 189 15.79 -22.72 5.57
CA VAL A 189 14.75 -21.78 5.12
C VAL A 189 15.37 -20.76 4.17
N MET A 190 14.67 -20.47 3.08
CA MET A 190 14.94 -19.30 2.23
C MET A 190 13.86 -18.25 2.44
N VAL A 191 14.27 -17.01 2.69
CA VAL A 191 13.39 -15.84 2.76
C VAL A 191 13.48 -15.10 1.43
N PHE A 192 12.32 -14.76 0.86
CA PHE A 192 12.18 -13.95 -0.34
C PHE A 192 11.56 -12.61 0.06
N ASN A 193 12.32 -11.54 -0.18
CA ASN A 193 12.22 -10.19 0.39
C ASN A 193 12.71 -10.06 1.84
N GLY A 194 13.69 -9.18 2.02
CA GLY A 194 14.32 -8.91 3.31
C GLY A 194 13.52 -8.01 4.24
N GLY A 195 12.49 -7.34 3.73
CA GLY A 195 11.66 -6.40 4.47
C GLY A 195 12.17 -4.96 4.42
N GLY A 196 11.25 -4.02 4.64
CA GLY A 196 11.50 -2.57 4.60
C GLY A 196 12.21 -1.97 5.82
N SER A 197 12.58 -2.76 6.82
CA SER A 197 13.37 -2.31 7.98
C SER A 197 13.98 -3.47 8.76
N TYR A 198 14.95 -3.17 9.63
CA TYR A 198 15.52 -4.12 10.57
C TYR A 198 14.44 -4.77 11.46
N LEU A 199 13.55 -3.96 12.04
CA LEU A 199 12.53 -4.44 12.98
C LEU A 199 11.48 -5.32 12.30
N LEU A 200 11.16 -5.02 11.04
CA LEU A 200 10.26 -5.83 10.23
C LEU A 200 10.89 -7.20 9.91
N ALA A 201 12.15 -7.20 9.47
CA ALA A 201 12.92 -8.42 9.24
C ALA A 201 13.04 -9.29 10.52
N GLN A 202 13.32 -8.65 11.65
CA GLN A 202 13.38 -9.31 12.96
C GLN A 202 12.05 -9.97 13.31
N SER A 203 10.95 -9.27 13.08
CA SER A 203 9.62 -9.79 13.41
C SER A 203 9.25 -10.98 12.53
N LEU A 204 9.56 -10.92 11.22
CA LEU A 204 9.38 -12.07 10.34
C LEU A 204 10.17 -13.29 10.83
N HIS A 205 11.44 -13.12 11.19
CA HIS A 205 12.26 -14.23 11.65
C HIS A 205 11.77 -14.82 12.97
N ILE A 206 11.24 -14.01 13.89
CA ILE A 206 10.59 -14.49 15.12
C ILE A 206 9.40 -15.40 14.76
N GLU A 207 8.58 -15.03 13.78
CA GLU A 207 7.45 -15.86 13.34
C GLU A 207 7.91 -17.14 12.62
N ILE A 208 8.97 -17.08 11.80
CA ILE A 208 9.56 -18.26 11.16
C ILE A 208 9.99 -19.30 12.21
N LYS A 209 10.65 -18.86 13.30
CA LYS A 209 11.11 -19.76 14.38
C LYS A 209 9.98 -20.44 15.15
N LYS A 210 8.75 -19.90 15.10
CA LYS A 210 7.57 -20.56 15.70
C LYS A 210 7.03 -21.68 14.81
N ILE A 211 7.35 -21.64 13.51
CA ILE A 211 6.88 -22.59 12.51
C ILE A 211 7.90 -23.71 12.28
N THR A 212 9.21 -23.41 12.37
CA THR A 212 10.27 -24.39 12.12
C THR A 212 11.56 -24.09 12.88
N ASP A 213 12.29 -25.15 13.24
CA ASP A 213 13.63 -25.08 13.84
C ASP A 213 14.75 -25.02 12.79
N LYS A 214 14.42 -25.10 11.49
CA LYS A 214 15.42 -25.04 10.41
C LYS A 214 16.03 -23.64 10.32
N PRO A 215 17.36 -23.52 10.12
CA PRO A 215 18.00 -22.21 10.04
C PRO A 215 17.63 -21.49 8.74
N VAL A 216 17.43 -20.17 8.81
CA VAL A 216 17.44 -19.32 7.63
C VAL A 216 18.87 -19.25 7.12
N LYS A 217 19.11 -19.73 5.89
CA LYS A 217 20.44 -19.66 5.24
C LYS A 217 20.49 -18.76 4.02
N TYR A 218 19.33 -18.46 3.44
CA TYR A 218 19.24 -17.69 2.21
C TYR A 218 18.26 -16.56 2.37
N LEU A 219 18.70 -15.36 1.99
CA LEU A 219 17.86 -14.20 1.80
C LEU A 219 17.93 -13.79 0.33
N VAL A 220 16.78 -13.59 -0.29
CA VAL A 220 16.69 -13.13 -1.68
C VAL A 220 16.08 -11.74 -1.70
N TYR A 221 16.79 -10.78 -2.29
CA TYR A 221 16.19 -9.50 -2.68
C TYR A 221 15.51 -9.67 -4.03
N GLU A 222 14.20 -9.46 -4.08
CA GLU A 222 13.45 -9.59 -5.34
C GLU A 222 13.83 -8.53 -6.37
N ASN A 223 14.27 -7.36 -5.91
CA ASN A 223 14.68 -6.24 -6.74
C ASN A 223 15.54 -5.24 -5.96
N GLY A 224 15.89 -4.12 -6.61
CA GLY A 224 16.75 -3.09 -6.03
C GLY A 224 16.07 -2.12 -5.05
N GLN A 225 14.80 -2.30 -4.70
CA GLN A 225 14.05 -1.34 -3.90
C GLN A 225 14.29 -1.50 -2.40
N GLY A 226 13.99 -0.43 -1.65
CA GLY A 226 14.19 -0.41 -0.20
C GLY A 226 13.34 -1.42 0.55
N HIS A 227 12.12 -1.72 0.12
CA HIS A 227 11.26 -2.72 0.77
C HIS A 227 11.82 -4.15 0.68
N ALA A 228 12.68 -4.43 -0.30
CA ALA A 228 13.34 -5.71 -0.45
C ALA A 228 14.64 -5.79 0.36
N SER A 229 15.36 -4.67 0.52
CA SER A 229 16.77 -4.66 0.95
C SER A 229 17.07 -4.00 2.31
N LEU A 230 16.17 -3.15 2.85
CA LEU A 230 16.43 -2.41 4.10
C LEU A 230 16.59 -3.31 5.33
N GLY A 231 15.90 -4.45 5.36
CA GLY A 231 16.03 -5.46 6.42
C GLY A 231 17.33 -6.25 6.39
N GLY A 232 18.17 -6.09 5.36
CA GLY A 232 19.41 -6.86 5.17
C GLY A 232 20.36 -6.82 6.37
N SER A 233 20.44 -5.68 7.06
CA SER A 233 21.22 -5.51 8.29
C SER A 233 20.85 -6.50 9.40
N TYR A 234 19.56 -6.78 9.58
CA TYR A 234 19.10 -7.78 10.54
C TYR A 234 19.54 -9.19 10.11
N TRP A 235 19.32 -9.54 8.84
CA TRP A 235 19.66 -10.86 8.32
C TRP A 235 21.15 -11.14 8.38
N LYS A 236 22.01 -10.13 8.14
CA LYS A 236 23.45 -10.26 8.38
C LYS A 236 23.79 -10.49 9.84
N GLN A 237 23.10 -9.81 10.76
CA GLN A 237 23.33 -9.98 12.19
C GLN A 237 22.95 -11.39 12.68
N VAL A 238 21.92 -12.03 12.10
CA VAL A 238 21.57 -13.43 12.39
C VAL A 238 22.77 -14.36 12.19
N GLY A 239 23.61 -14.05 11.20
CA GLY A 239 24.80 -14.84 10.85
C GLY A 239 24.44 -16.08 10.02
N GLY A 240 25.35 -16.48 9.12
CA GLY A 240 25.16 -17.66 8.26
C GLY A 240 24.07 -17.52 7.18
N VAL A 241 23.60 -16.30 6.91
CA VAL A 241 22.65 -15.99 5.84
C VAL A 241 23.40 -15.44 4.62
N GLU A 242 23.32 -16.14 3.49
CA GLU A 242 23.79 -15.68 2.18
C GLU A 242 22.70 -14.83 1.53
N ILE A 243 23.05 -13.59 1.15
CA ILE A 243 22.14 -12.66 0.48
C ILE A 243 22.33 -12.76 -1.03
N ILE A 244 21.25 -13.01 -1.76
CA ILE A 244 21.25 -13.25 -3.21
C ILE A 244 20.39 -12.17 -3.89
N ALA A 245 20.86 -11.64 -5.02
CA ALA A 245 20.06 -10.75 -5.88
C ALA A 245 20.45 -10.89 -7.35
N HIS A 246 19.68 -10.28 -8.25
CA HIS A 246 20.15 -10.03 -9.61
C HIS A 246 21.30 -9.01 -9.62
N LYS A 247 22.20 -9.08 -10.61
CA LYS A 247 23.30 -8.11 -10.73
C LYS A 247 22.81 -6.66 -10.86
N ASP A 248 21.76 -6.41 -11.63
CA ASP A 248 21.22 -5.05 -11.82
C ASP A 248 20.51 -4.54 -10.56
N ALA A 249 19.85 -5.42 -9.81
CA ALA A 249 19.28 -5.08 -8.51
C ALA A 249 20.38 -4.71 -7.50
N ALA A 250 21.50 -5.44 -7.51
CA ALA A 250 22.66 -5.11 -6.69
C ALA A 250 23.27 -3.74 -7.07
N GLU A 251 23.30 -3.41 -8.36
CA GLU A 251 23.73 -2.10 -8.85
C GLU A 251 22.77 -0.97 -8.41
N GLU A 252 21.45 -1.16 -8.54
CA GLU A 252 20.45 -0.21 -8.04
C GLU A 252 20.61 0.05 -6.54
N ILE A 253 20.77 -1.01 -5.74
CA ILE A 253 21.01 -0.93 -4.29
C ILE A 253 22.27 -0.09 -4.01
N ARG A 254 23.36 -0.33 -4.74
CA ARG A 254 24.62 0.41 -4.56
C ARG A 254 24.46 1.87 -4.92
N ASN A 255 23.87 2.16 -6.07
CA ASN A 255 23.78 3.50 -6.63
C ASN A 255 22.77 4.39 -5.88
N ARG A 256 21.71 3.80 -5.31
CA ARG A 256 20.60 4.54 -4.68
C ARG A 256 20.58 4.44 -3.16
N LYS A 257 21.61 3.86 -2.55
CA LYS A 257 21.71 3.59 -1.12
C LYS A 257 21.35 4.78 -0.23
N GLU A 258 21.98 5.92 -0.47
CA GLU A 258 21.77 7.13 0.33
C GLU A 258 20.31 7.61 0.21
N GLN A 259 19.79 7.69 -1.01
CA GLN A 259 18.42 8.11 -1.27
C GLN A 259 17.39 7.18 -0.57
N ILE A 260 17.60 5.86 -0.67
CA ILE A 260 16.72 4.87 -0.06
C ILE A 260 16.73 4.99 1.46
N LEU A 261 17.93 5.09 2.07
CA LEU A 261 18.08 5.24 3.52
C LEU A 261 17.45 6.53 4.02
N ASP A 262 17.71 7.67 3.37
CA ASP A 262 17.16 8.98 3.77
C ASP A 262 15.62 9.02 3.68
N SER A 263 15.07 8.41 2.64
CA SER A 263 13.62 8.29 2.48
C SER A 263 13.01 7.40 3.56
N ALA A 264 13.63 6.24 3.82
CA ALA A 264 13.19 5.30 4.84
C ALA A 264 13.29 5.88 6.25
N GLN A 265 14.39 6.57 6.59
CA GLN A 265 14.59 7.17 7.91
C GLN A 265 13.54 8.25 8.22
N ARG A 266 13.26 9.15 7.27
CA ARG A 266 12.22 10.19 7.44
C ARG A 266 10.83 9.58 7.63
N ARG A 267 10.56 8.49 6.91
CA ARG A 267 9.25 7.83 6.91
C ARG A 267 9.03 6.95 8.14
N LEU A 268 10.01 6.11 8.49
CA LEU A 268 9.91 5.11 9.55
C LEU A 268 10.30 5.65 10.93
N ARG A 269 11.03 6.77 11.01
CA ARG A 269 11.38 7.45 12.27
C ARG A 269 12.03 6.48 13.26
N ASP A 270 11.46 6.32 14.45
CA ASP A 270 11.91 5.36 15.46
C ASP A 270 11.88 3.90 14.98
N LYS A 271 10.98 3.53 14.06
CA LYS A 271 10.96 2.19 13.45
C LYS A 271 12.12 1.94 12.47
N PHE A 272 12.92 2.97 12.15
CA PHE A 272 14.16 2.82 11.36
C PHE A 272 15.33 2.24 12.18
N PHE A 273 15.13 1.97 13.47
CA PHE A 273 16.13 1.42 14.39
C PHE A 273 17.02 0.36 13.73
N ALA A 274 18.35 0.52 13.86
CA ALA A 274 19.39 -0.39 13.35
C ALA A 274 19.34 -0.71 11.84
N THR A 275 18.48 -0.04 11.07
CA THR A 275 18.32 -0.30 9.64
C THR A 275 19.52 0.24 8.86
N GLN A 276 20.22 -0.67 8.19
CA GLN A 276 21.28 -0.35 7.24
C GLN A 276 21.09 -1.19 5.98
N MET A 277 21.46 -0.64 4.82
CA MET A 277 21.49 -1.43 3.60
C MET A 277 22.78 -2.25 3.50
N VAL A 278 22.59 -3.51 3.17
CA VAL A 278 23.64 -4.50 2.95
C VAL A 278 23.60 -4.95 1.49
N GLU A 279 24.74 -4.92 0.82
CA GLU A 279 24.86 -5.44 -0.55
C GLU A 279 24.71 -6.97 -0.59
N PRO A 280 24.19 -7.54 -1.69
CA PRO A 280 24.14 -8.98 -1.89
C PRO A 280 25.53 -9.63 -1.83
N ASP A 281 25.61 -10.83 -1.25
CA ASP A 281 26.82 -11.65 -1.24
C ASP A 281 27.05 -12.32 -2.60
N VAL A 282 25.94 -12.71 -3.25
CA VAL A 282 25.94 -13.42 -4.52
C VAL A 282 24.99 -12.74 -5.48
N THR A 283 25.48 -12.50 -6.70
CA THR A 283 24.66 -12.04 -7.81
C THR A 283 24.53 -13.10 -8.90
N PHE A 284 23.48 -12.99 -9.71
CA PHE A 284 23.28 -13.78 -10.91
C PHE A 284 22.61 -12.95 -12.01
N GLU A 285 22.57 -13.50 -13.22
CA GLU A 285 21.92 -12.87 -14.39
C GLU A 285 20.61 -13.60 -14.70
N ASP A 286 20.63 -14.71 -15.42
CA ASP A 286 19.38 -15.34 -15.90
C ASP A 286 18.70 -16.21 -14.84
N LYS A 287 19.45 -17.15 -14.25
CA LYS A 287 18.90 -18.18 -13.36
C LYS A 287 19.90 -18.61 -12.29
N LYS A 288 19.40 -18.80 -11.07
CA LYS A 288 20.11 -19.47 -9.97
C LYS A 288 19.20 -20.49 -9.31
N VAL A 289 19.70 -21.70 -9.05
CA VAL A 289 18.95 -22.72 -8.31
C VAL A 289 19.45 -22.77 -6.88
N VAL A 290 18.52 -22.73 -5.93
CA VAL A 290 18.78 -22.89 -4.49
C VAL A 290 18.16 -24.20 -4.04
N ASP A 291 18.98 -25.10 -3.51
CA ASP A 291 18.54 -26.38 -2.94
C ASP A 291 18.42 -26.22 -1.42
N LEU A 292 17.21 -26.43 -0.88
CA LEU A 292 16.91 -26.29 0.54
C LEU A 292 16.83 -27.65 1.26
N GLY A 293 17.13 -28.74 0.56
CA GLY A 293 16.85 -30.10 1.01
C GLY A 293 15.39 -30.44 0.79
N GLY A 294 15.11 -31.47 -0.01
CA GLY A 294 13.73 -31.88 -0.34
C GLY A 294 12.95 -30.92 -1.27
N ILE A 295 13.42 -29.68 -1.46
CA ILE A 295 12.82 -28.70 -2.37
C ILE A 295 13.88 -27.83 -3.03
N LYS A 296 13.75 -27.66 -4.36
CA LYS A 296 14.60 -26.78 -5.17
C LYS A 296 13.80 -25.57 -5.62
N VAL A 297 14.39 -24.39 -5.47
CA VAL A 297 13.80 -23.13 -5.88
C VAL A 297 14.63 -22.53 -7.00
N GLU A 298 13.99 -22.15 -8.10
CA GLU A 298 14.63 -21.47 -9.21
C GLU A 298 14.40 -19.97 -9.09
N LEU A 299 15.47 -19.22 -8.84
CA LEU A 299 15.46 -17.76 -8.95
C LEU A 299 15.65 -17.41 -10.42
N LEU A 300 14.70 -16.68 -11.00
CA LEU A 300 14.64 -16.37 -12.42
C LEU A 300 14.59 -14.86 -12.63
N ASN A 301 15.39 -14.34 -13.55
CA ASN A 301 15.11 -13.07 -14.22
C ASN A 301 14.50 -13.40 -15.59
N LEU A 302 13.28 -12.90 -15.88
CA LEU A 302 12.63 -13.16 -17.18
C LEU A 302 12.72 -11.96 -18.14
N GLY A 303 13.43 -10.91 -17.77
CA GLY A 303 13.56 -9.68 -18.53
C GLY A 303 13.08 -8.46 -17.74
N ALA A 304 13.09 -7.30 -18.41
CA ALA A 304 12.68 -6.04 -17.80
C ALA A 304 11.21 -6.06 -17.39
N ALA A 305 10.91 -5.49 -16.22
CA ALA A 305 9.57 -5.42 -15.65
C ALA A 305 9.36 -4.12 -14.84
N HIS A 306 9.06 -4.24 -13.55
CA HIS A 306 8.78 -3.13 -12.65
C HIS A 306 10.04 -2.32 -12.32
N SER A 307 11.17 -2.99 -12.12
CA SER A 307 12.46 -2.36 -11.84
C SER A 307 13.64 -3.16 -12.41
N PRO A 308 14.83 -2.55 -12.54
CA PRO A 308 16.03 -3.25 -12.98
C PRO A 308 16.37 -4.43 -12.06
N GLY A 309 16.54 -5.60 -12.66
CA GLY A 309 16.90 -6.81 -11.95
C GLY A 309 15.80 -7.43 -11.10
N ASP A 310 14.52 -7.20 -11.42
CA ASP A 310 13.43 -7.98 -10.84
C ASP A 310 13.66 -9.48 -11.03
N ILE A 311 13.46 -10.26 -9.98
CA ILE A 311 13.55 -11.73 -10.02
C ILE A 311 12.34 -12.37 -9.36
N MET A 312 12.14 -13.64 -9.67
CA MET A 312 11.04 -14.46 -9.16
C MET A 312 11.58 -15.75 -8.59
N ALA A 313 10.92 -16.29 -7.57
CA ALA A 313 11.18 -17.63 -7.07
C ALA A 313 10.14 -18.61 -7.63
N TRP A 314 10.59 -19.49 -8.53
CA TRP A 314 9.79 -20.51 -9.18
C TRP A 314 9.99 -21.89 -8.54
N LEU A 315 8.88 -22.54 -8.21
CA LEU A 315 8.83 -23.88 -7.63
C LEU A 315 8.10 -24.81 -8.63
N PRO A 316 8.82 -25.48 -9.55
CA PRO A 316 8.21 -26.24 -10.64
C PRO A 316 7.39 -27.44 -10.13
N ALA A 317 7.82 -28.09 -9.05
CA ALA A 317 7.14 -29.26 -8.49
C ALA A 317 5.71 -28.97 -8.04
N THR A 318 5.46 -27.79 -7.47
CA THR A 318 4.15 -27.35 -6.99
C THR A 318 3.44 -26.41 -7.97
N LYS A 319 4.11 -26.03 -9.05
CA LYS A 319 3.66 -24.97 -9.99
C LYS A 319 3.30 -23.67 -9.25
N LEU A 320 4.13 -23.28 -8.28
CA LEU A 320 3.96 -22.05 -7.51
C LEU A 320 5.07 -21.07 -7.88
N VAL A 321 4.72 -19.80 -8.08
CA VAL A 321 5.68 -18.70 -8.25
C VAL A 321 5.47 -17.63 -7.18
N ILE A 322 6.54 -17.22 -6.51
CA ILE A 322 6.60 -15.93 -5.82
C ILE A 322 7.16 -14.96 -6.86
N SER A 323 6.29 -14.11 -7.41
CA SER A 323 6.60 -13.38 -8.64
C SER A 323 7.37 -12.08 -8.39
N GLY A 324 7.43 -11.62 -7.15
CA GLY A 324 7.79 -10.25 -6.85
C GLY A 324 6.98 -9.26 -7.68
N ASP A 325 7.57 -8.10 -7.95
CA ASP A 325 6.89 -6.99 -8.61
C ASP A 325 6.73 -7.15 -10.13
N ILE A 326 6.95 -8.33 -10.73
CA ILE A 326 6.47 -8.54 -12.12
C ILE A 326 4.94 -8.63 -12.19
N ALA A 327 4.27 -8.95 -11.07
CA ALA A 327 2.83 -9.21 -11.01
C ALA A 327 2.18 -8.62 -9.73
N PHE A 328 1.01 -8.01 -9.90
CA PHE A 328 0.24 -7.30 -8.89
C PHE A 328 -1.23 -7.74 -8.89
N HIS A 329 -1.86 -7.70 -7.71
CA HIS A 329 -3.29 -7.84 -7.50
C HIS A 329 -3.73 -7.04 -6.26
N GLU A 330 -5.02 -6.71 -6.13
CA GLU A 330 -5.64 -5.88 -5.07
C GLU A 330 -5.19 -4.41 -5.05
N ARG A 331 -3.98 -4.13 -5.51
CA ARG A 331 -3.38 -2.80 -5.61
C ARG A 331 -3.02 -2.47 -7.06
N LEU A 332 -3.16 -1.20 -7.46
CA LEU A 332 -2.66 -0.71 -8.73
C LEU A 332 -1.13 -0.72 -8.75
N LEU A 333 -0.53 -1.29 -9.81
CA LEU A 333 0.93 -1.32 -9.95
C LEU A 333 1.52 0.09 -10.10
N PRO A 334 2.69 0.39 -9.52
CA PRO A 334 3.42 1.62 -9.82
C PRO A 334 4.21 1.45 -11.12
N VAL A 335 4.14 2.45 -12.00
CA VAL A 335 5.08 2.63 -13.11
C VAL A 335 6.06 3.73 -12.73
N PHE A 336 7.34 3.38 -12.63
CA PHE A 336 8.42 4.31 -12.34
C PHE A 336 9.14 4.73 -13.61
N GLU A 337 10.07 5.68 -13.46
CA GLU A 337 10.90 6.17 -14.55
C GLU A 337 11.77 5.09 -15.19
N ASN A 338 12.22 4.13 -14.40
CA ASN A 338 13.00 2.98 -14.84
C ASN A 338 12.14 1.73 -15.12
N SER A 339 10.80 1.82 -15.01
CA SER A 339 9.90 0.74 -15.41
C SER A 339 9.74 0.73 -16.92
N GLN A 340 10.11 -0.37 -17.57
CA GLN A 340 10.02 -0.48 -19.03
C GLN A 340 8.69 -1.13 -19.40
N SER A 341 7.60 -0.37 -19.38
CA SER A 341 6.23 -0.91 -19.55
C SER A 341 6.01 -1.72 -20.84
N GLY A 342 6.66 -1.35 -21.96
CA GLY A 342 6.63 -2.13 -23.20
C GLY A 342 7.37 -3.46 -23.10
N GLU A 343 8.58 -3.46 -22.54
CA GLU A 343 9.36 -4.68 -22.29
C GLU A 343 8.72 -5.57 -21.22
N TRP A 344 8.07 -4.98 -20.21
CA TRP A 344 7.33 -5.69 -19.18
C TRP A 344 6.21 -6.54 -19.78
N ILE A 345 5.47 -6.01 -20.77
CA ILE A 345 4.46 -6.79 -21.50
C ILE A 345 5.10 -7.97 -22.23
N LYS A 346 6.30 -7.81 -22.82
CA LYS A 346 7.02 -8.90 -23.49
C LYS A 346 7.56 -9.95 -22.51
N SER A 347 8.12 -9.50 -21.39
CA SER A 347 8.59 -10.37 -20.31
C SER A 347 7.45 -11.19 -19.69
N TRP A 348 6.22 -10.66 -19.71
CA TRP A 348 5.05 -11.39 -19.23
C TRP A 348 4.83 -12.71 -19.98
N ASP A 349 5.09 -12.78 -21.29
CA ASP A 349 4.87 -14.02 -22.04
C ASP A 349 5.73 -15.17 -21.50
N LYS A 350 6.96 -14.88 -21.06
CA LYS A 350 7.82 -15.86 -20.39
C LYS A 350 7.32 -16.20 -18.98
N PHE A 351 6.82 -15.20 -18.24
CA PHE A 351 6.25 -15.40 -16.90
C PHE A 351 5.00 -16.29 -16.92
N GLU A 352 4.09 -16.03 -17.85
CA GLU A 352 2.89 -16.82 -18.03
C GLU A 352 3.20 -18.23 -18.52
N ALA A 353 4.23 -18.40 -19.36
CA ALA A 353 4.70 -19.69 -19.84
C ALA A 353 5.23 -20.62 -18.73
N LEU A 354 5.52 -20.11 -17.53
CA LEU A 354 5.81 -20.96 -16.36
C LEU A 354 4.63 -21.89 -16.02
N GLY A 355 3.40 -21.51 -16.41
CA GLY A 355 2.21 -22.31 -16.14
C GLY A 355 1.90 -22.45 -14.64
N ALA A 356 2.20 -21.40 -13.88
CA ALA A 356 1.96 -21.34 -12.44
C ALA A 356 0.46 -21.47 -12.12
N LYS A 357 0.13 -22.35 -11.17
CA LYS A 357 -1.23 -22.51 -10.62
C LYS A 357 -1.48 -21.56 -9.45
N ILE A 358 -0.43 -21.28 -8.68
CA ILE A 358 -0.45 -20.37 -7.54
C ILE A 358 0.59 -19.28 -7.78
N VAL A 359 0.16 -18.03 -7.62
CA VAL A 359 1.01 -16.84 -7.73
C VAL A 359 0.96 -16.10 -6.39
N ILE A 360 2.10 -15.88 -5.77
CA ILE A 360 2.25 -14.92 -4.67
C ILE A 360 2.83 -13.64 -5.30
N PRO A 361 2.01 -12.59 -5.53
CA PRO A 361 2.46 -11.36 -6.16
C PRO A 361 3.42 -10.57 -5.27
N GLY A 362 4.08 -9.53 -5.79
CA GLY A 362 4.87 -8.60 -4.97
C GLY A 362 3.99 -7.83 -3.97
N HIS A 363 2.77 -7.51 -4.41
CA HIS A 363 1.72 -6.87 -3.61
C HIS A 363 0.36 -7.56 -3.81
N GLY A 364 -0.38 -7.73 -2.71
CA GLY A 364 -1.69 -8.41 -2.69
C GLY A 364 -1.61 -9.86 -2.23
N GLY A 365 -2.77 -10.46 -1.95
CA GLY A 365 -2.85 -11.85 -1.50
C GLY A 365 -2.44 -12.91 -2.56
N PRO A 366 -2.12 -14.15 -2.13
CA PRO A 366 -1.90 -15.28 -3.04
C PRO A 366 -3.11 -15.51 -3.94
N THR A 367 -2.85 -15.76 -5.22
CA THR A 367 -3.88 -15.78 -6.26
C THR A 367 -3.47 -16.69 -7.42
N THR A 368 -4.08 -16.49 -8.59
CA THR A 368 -3.86 -17.28 -9.81
C THR A 368 -3.34 -16.43 -10.96
N MET A 369 -2.71 -17.06 -11.95
CA MET A 369 -2.19 -16.39 -13.14
C MET A 369 -3.25 -15.52 -13.87
N PRO A 370 -4.51 -15.97 -14.10
CA PRO A 370 -5.53 -15.13 -14.73
C PRO A 370 -5.82 -13.83 -13.98
N VAL A 371 -5.77 -13.87 -12.63
CA VAL A 371 -6.05 -12.68 -11.80
C VAL A 371 -4.93 -11.66 -11.95
N VAL A 372 -3.67 -12.07 -11.79
CA VAL A 372 -2.54 -11.13 -11.96
C VAL A 372 -2.37 -10.66 -13.39
N ARG A 373 -2.71 -11.49 -14.40
CA ARG A 373 -2.74 -11.07 -15.81
C ARG A 373 -3.68 -9.89 -16.02
N LYS A 374 -4.90 -10.00 -15.51
CA LYS A 374 -5.93 -8.94 -15.60
C LYS A 374 -5.44 -7.64 -14.97
N TYR A 375 -4.82 -7.72 -13.80
CA TYR A 375 -4.47 -6.54 -13.01
C TYR A 375 -3.06 -5.99 -13.24
N THR A 376 -2.24 -6.68 -14.04
CA THR A 376 -0.88 -6.23 -14.39
C THR A 376 -0.73 -6.07 -15.89
N ARG A 377 -0.68 -7.18 -16.64
CA ARG A 377 -0.45 -7.12 -18.09
C ARG A 377 -1.57 -6.39 -18.81
N ASP A 378 -2.83 -6.73 -18.54
CA ASP A 378 -3.95 -6.18 -19.28
C ASP A 378 -4.13 -4.68 -18.96
N TYR A 379 -3.80 -4.25 -17.73
CA TYR A 379 -3.66 -2.82 -17.39
C TYR A 379 -2.59 -2.12 -18.23
N LEU A 380 -1.38 -2.68 -18.30
CA LEU A 380 -0.29 -2.08 -19.09
C LEU A 380 -0.63 -2.02 -20.58
N VAL A 381 -1.21 -3.10 -21.13
CA VAL A 381 -1.66 -3.15 -22.53
C VAL A 381 -2.74 -2.09 -22.79
N TYR A 382 -3.72 -1.97 -21.89
CA TYR A 382 -4.76 -0.96 -21.98
C TYR A 382 -4.18 0.46 -21.98
N MET A 383 -3.39 0.79 -20.95
CA MET A 383 -2.83 2.13 -20.79
C MET A 383 -1.92 2.52 -21.96
N ARG A 384 -1.04 1.62 -22.41
CA ARG A 384 -0.19 1.87 -23.57
C ARG A 384 -1.00 1.98 -24.86
N GLY A 385 -2.09 1.22 -25.01
CA GLY A 385 -3.00 1.33 -26.15
C GLY A 385 -3.70 2.69 -26.22
N GLU A 386 -4.24 3.18 -25.10
CA GLU A 386 -4.89 4.50 -25.05
C GLU A 386 -3.88 5.64 -25.24
N ILE A 387 -2.72 5.55 -24.62
CA ILE A 387 -1.65 6.54 -24.76
C ILE A 387 -1.08 6.55 -26.19
N GLY A 388 -0.93 5.38 -26.82
CA GLY A 388 -0.53 5.28 -28.22
C GLY A 388 -1.46 6.06 -29.15
N LYS A 389 -2.78 5.93 -28.97
CA LYS A 389 -3.76 6.72 -29.73
C LYS A 389 -3.60 8.23 -29.51
N ILE A 390 -3.27 8.66 -28.29
CA ILE A 390 -3.04 10.09 -28.01
C ILE A 390 -1.82 10.59 -28.78
N ILE A 391 -0.71 9.87 -28.71
CA ILE A 391 0.55 10.23 -29.40
C ILE A 391 0.36 10.23 -30.92
N GLU A 392 -0.27 9.18 -31.49
CA GLU A 392 -0.55 9.08 -32.93
C GLU A 392 -1.39 10.25 -33.46
N ASN A 393 -2.26 10.82 -32.63
CA ASN A 393 -3.08 11.98 -32.97
C ASN A 393 -2.43 13.33 -32.62
N GLY A 394 -1.14 13.35 -32.23
CA GLY A 394 -0.42 14.57 -31.87
C GLY A 394 -0.86 15.20 -30.56
N GLY A 395 -1.47 14.42 -29.66
CA GLY A 395 -1.87 14.86 -28.33
C GLY A 395 -0.67 15.05 -27.38
N GLU A 396 -0.92 15.70 -26.25
CA GLU A 396 0.12 16.04 -25.27
C GLU A 396 -0.09 15.30 -23.94
N LEU A 397 0.86 15.42 -23.01
CA LEU A 397 0.78 14.84 -21.66
C LEU A 397 -0.54 15.17 -20.93
N GLY A 398 -1.09 16.36 -21.17
CA GLY A 398 -2.38 16.78 -20.62
C GLY A 398 -3.56 15.87 -21.01
N ASP A 399 -3.47 15.22 -22.17
CA ASP A 399 -4.50 14.30 -22.67
C ASP A 399 -4.33 12.90 -22.06
N ALA A 400 -3.11 12.49 -21.73
CA ALA A 400 -2.86 11.22 -21.04
C ALA A 400 -3.57 11.16 -19.67
N TYR A 401 -3.69 12.30 -18.97
CA TYR A 401 -4.44 12.39 -17.71
C TYR A 401 -5.95 12.18 -17.87
N LYS A 402 -6.49 12.26 -19.09
CA LYS A 402 -7.92 12.12 -19.39
C LYS A 402 -8.30 10.70 -19.80
N VAL A 403 -7.35 9.77 -19.87
CA VAL A 403 -7.60 8.35 -20.14
C VAL A 403 -8.54 7.80 -19.07
N ASP A 404 -9.63 7.16 -19.50
CA ASP A 404 -10.61 6.54 -18.60
C ASP A 404 -9.99 5.33 -17.90
N GLN A 405 -9.76 5.44 -16.59
CA GLN A 405 -9.21 4.35 -15.80
C GLN A 405 -10.24 3.75 -14.83
N SER A 406 -11.54 4.02 -15.04
CA SER A 406 -12.62 3.62 -14.14
C SER A 406 -12.70 2.11 -13.88
N ALA A 407 -12.25 1.30 -14.83
CA ALA A 407 -12.13 -0.15 -14.66
C ALA A 407 -11.17 -0.57 -13.53
N TYR A 408 -10.28 0.32 -13.08
CA TYR A 408 -9.25 0.07 -12.07
C TYR A 408 -9.43 0.89 -10.78
N GLU A 409 -10.44 1.77 -10.69
CA GLU A 409 -10.72 2.64 -9.54
C GLU A 409 -10.89 1.88 -8.21
N HIS A 410 -11.32 0.62 -8.28
CA HIS A 410 -11.53 -0.25 -7.13
C HIS A 410 -10.23 -0.82 -6.53
N LEU A 411 -9.08 -0.66 -7.21
CA LEU A 411 -7.80 -1.15 -6.71
C LEU A 411 -7.22 -0.19 -5.68
N ASP A 412 -6.56 -0.75 -4.67
CA ASP A 412 -5.85 0.05 -3.70
C ASP A 412 -4.76 0.88 -4.38
N THR A 413 -4.52 2.08 -3.85
CA THR A 413 -3.57 3.08 -4.37
C THR A 413 -3.89 3.66 -5.75
N PHE A 414 -5.10 3.44 -6.28
CA PHE A 414 -5.54 4.01 -7.56
C PHE A 414 -5.39 5.53 -7.60
N GLU A 415 -5.96 6.22 -6.60
CA GLU A 415 -5.93 7.69 -6.49
C GLU A 415 -4.50 8.26 -6.51
N GLU A 416 -3.55 7.54 -5.92
CA GLU A 416 -2.16 7.94 -5.84
C GLU A 416 -1.37 7.67 -7.13
N LEU A 417 -1.75 6.65 -7.90
CA LEU A 417 -0.94 6.09 -8.99
C LEU A 417 -1.53 6.29 -10.38
N ALA A 418 -2.84 6.34 -10.57
CA ALA A 418 -3.48 6.34 -11.90
C ALA A 418 -2.95 7.47 -12.82
N LEU A 419 -2.91 8.71 -12.31
CA LEU A 419 -2.39 9.86 -13.05
C LEU A 419 -0.86 9.78 -13.24
N ARG A 420 -0.14 9.23 -12.26
CA ARG A 420 1.33 9.08 -12.34
C ARG A 420 1.71 8.05 -13.38
N ASN A 421 1.01 6.92 -13.41
CA ASN A 421 1.21 5.87 -14.40
C ASN A 421 0.92 6.40 -15.80
N ALA A 422 -0.18 7.12 -16.00
CA ALA A 422 -0.49 7.76 -17.28
C ALA A 422 0.65 8.68 -17.75
N ALA A 423 1.17 9.54 -16.86
CA ALA A 423 2.30 10.40 -17.19
C ALA A 423 3.57 9.62 -17.52
N ARG A 424 3.93 8.63 -16.72
CA ARG A 424 5.17 7.84 -16.91
C ARG A 424 5.12 7.01 -18.18
N ILE A 425 3.98 6.43 -18.50
CA ILE A 425 3.80 5.67 -19.74
C ILE A 425 3.85 6.61 -20.96
N PHE A 426 3.18 7.77 -20.90
CA PHE A 426 3.24 8.77 -21.97
C PHE A 426 4.68 9.20 -22.25
N GLN A 427 5.41 9.63 -21.20
CA GLN A 427 6.80 10.06 -21.29
C GLN A 427 7.72 8.96 -21.84
N ALA A 428 7.50 7.70 -21.45
CA ALA A 428 8.30 6.59 -21.99
C ALA A 428 8.03 6.39 -23.49
N MET A 429 6.77 6.45 -23.90
CA MET A 429 6.35 6.21 -25.29
C MET A 429 6.68 7.35 -26.25
N GLU A 430 6.91 8.57 -25.76
CA GLU A 430 7.36 9.70 -26.61
C GLU A 430 8.69 9.44 -27.33
N PHE A 431 9.48 8.48 -26.83
CA PHE A 431 10.82 8.14 -27.36
C PHE A 431 10.90 6.74 -27.99
N GLU A 432 9.77 6.05 -28.13
CA GLU A 432 9.69 4.68 -28.69
C GLU A 432 9.46 4.63 -30.20
#